data_AF-A0A968PY11-F1
#
_entry.id   AF-A0A968PY11-F1
#
_cell.length_a   1.000
_cell.length_b   1.000
_cell.length_c   1.000
_cell.angle_alpha   90.00
_cell.angle_beta   90.00
_cell.angle_gamma   90.00
#
_symmetry.space_group_name_H-M   'P 1'
#
loop_
_entity.id
_entity.type
_entity.pdbx_description
1 polymer ?
#
loop_
_entity_poly.entity_id
_entity_poly.type
_entity_poly.pdbx_seq_one_letter_code
_entity_poly.pdbx_strand_id
1 'polypeptide(L)'
;MLILAQGQQFFALQVDRLVTEQESVIKPFGSALTPPPYAYGCTVLGDGSLIPVIDGQAFLDDLVNRPLADITPGSAEEALAAISTQAHRGGAPVQATLSQATTVLVVDDAVTSRRTLALSLERAGYRVLQAPRRPRCPGTVAAKPRRAAGGLRHRNAQYERL
;
A
#
# COMPACT_ATOMS: atom_id res chain seq x y z
N MET A 1 8.77 -24.11 1.67
CA MET A 1 10.11 -23.65 2.10
C MET A 1 11.00 -23.65 0.88
N LEU A 2 11.71 -22.54 0.64
CA LEU A 2 12.69 -22.36 -0.43
C LEU A 2 14.07 -22.23 0.23
N ILE A 3 15.07 -22.99 -0.23
CA ILE A 3 16.44 -22.89 0.28
C ILE A 3 17.26 -22.08 -0.72
N LEU A 4 17.87 -21.00 -0.24
CA LEU A 4 18.81 -20.18 -0.99
C LEU A 4 20.23 -20.44 -0.46
N ALA A 5 21.18 -20.58 -1.37
CA ALA A 5 22.59 -20.78 -1.03
C ALA A 5 23.40 -19.52 -1.36
N GLN A 6 24.26 -19.11 -0.44
CA GLN A 6 25.24 -18.05 -0.63
C GLN A 6 26.59 -18.53 -0.11
N GLY A 7 27.50 -18.88 -1.02
CA GLY A 7 28.75 -19.55 -0.66
C GLY A 7 28.50 -20.86 0.11
N GLN A 8 28.92 -20.92 1.37
CA GLN A 8 28.67 -22.06 2.27
C GLN A 8 27.48 -21.87 3.22
N GLN A 9 26.78 -20.75 3.13
CA GLN A 9 25.62 -20.47 3.97
C GLN A 9 24.32 -20.86 3.25
N PHE A 10 23.38 -21.40 4.01
CA PHE A 10 22.04 -21.77 3.53
C PHE A 10 20.99 -20.99 4.30
N PHE A 11 20.04 -20.41 3.56
CA PHE A 11 18.93 -19.63 4.09
C PHE A 11 17.62 -20.31 3.73
N ALA A 12 16.79 -20.57 4.74
CA ALA A 12 15.47 -21.15 4.57
C ALA A 12 14.40 -20.05 4.55
N LEU A 13 13.84 -19.78 3.36
CA LEU A 13 12.73 -18.88 3.19
C LEU A 13 11.40 -19.66 3.30
N GLN A 14 10.57 -19.30 4.27
CA GLN A 14 9.20 -19.78 4.30
C GLN A 14 8.43 -19.18 3.12
N VAL A 15 7.76 -20.03 2.35
CA VAL A 15 6.94 -19.63 1.21
C VAL A 15 5.61 -20.37 1.28
N ASP A 16 4.53 -19.67 0.97
CA ASP A 16 3.18 -20.25 0.95
C ASP A 16 2.98 -21.20 -0.23
N ARG A 17 3.56 -20.83 -1.38
CA ARG A 17 3.41 -21.57 -2.64
C ARG A 17 4.62 -21.36 -3.53
N LEU A 18 5.07 -22.43 -4.15
CA LEU A 18 5.97 -22.38 -5.30
C LEU A 18 5.15 -22.50 -6.58
N VAL A 19 5.27 -21.52 -7.46
CA VAL A 19 4.73 -21.59 -8.82
C VAL A 19 5.77 -22.24 -9.71
N THR A 20 5.35 -22.96 -10.75
CA THR A 20 6.26 -23.57 -11.73
C THR A 20 7.10 -22.51 -12.44
N GLU A 21 8.19 -22.96 -13.03
CA GLU A 21 8.98 -22.12 -13.93
C GLU A 21 8.11 -21.62 -15.10
N GLN A 22 8.22 -20.34 -15.41
CA GLN A 22 7.52 -19.70 -16.51
C GLN A 22 8.43 -18.65 -17.15
N GLU A 23 8.36 -18.55 -18.48
CA GLU A 23 9.05 -17.49 -19.20
C GLU A 23 8.30 -16.17 -19.03
N SER A 24 9.06 -15.10 -18.80
CA SER A 24 8.50 -13.80 -18.46
C SER A 24 9.38 -12.66 -18.93
N VAL A 25 8.74 -11.56 -19.34
CA VAL A 25 9.42 -10.30 -19.61
C VAL A 25 9.49 -9.46 -18.34
N ILE A 26 10.69 -9.03 -17.99
CA ILE A 26 10.95 -8.10 -16.89
C ILE A 26 10.87 -6.67 -17.43
N LYS A 27 10.05 -5.84 -16.79
CA LYS A 27 9.99 -4.41 -17.04
C LYS A 27 10.66 -3.67 -15.88
N PRO A 28 11.67 -2.81 -16.15
CA PRO A 28 12.28 -1.99 -15.12
C PRO A 28 11.26 -1.08 -14.43
N PHE A 29 11.52 -0.73 -13.18
CA PHE A 29 10.71 0.28 -12.49
C PHE A 29 10.88 1.66 -13.14
N GLY A 30 9.80 2.44 -13.18
CA GLY A 30 9.85 3.81 -13.64
C GLY A 30 10.51 4.75 -12.62
N SER A 31 10.89 5.95 -13.05
CA SER A 31 11.59 6.95 -12.23
C SER A 31 10.80 7.47 -11.03
N ALA A 32 9.50 7.19 -10.96
CA ALA A 32 8.66 7.52 -9.80
C ALA A 32 8.92 6.62 -8.58
N LEU A 33 9.66 5.53 -8.74
CA LEU A 33 10.00 4.59 -7.68
C LEU A 33 11.51 4.54 -7.49
N THR A 34 11.93 4.44 -6.23
CA THR A 34 13.31 4.09 -5.87
C THR A 34 13.30 2.66 -5.36
N PRO A 35 13.57 1.66 -6.22
CA PRO A 35 13.52 0.26 -5.79
C PRO A 35 14.68 -0.06 -4.83
N PRO A 36 14.50 -1.03 -3.92
CA PRO A 36 15.61 -1.56 -3.16
C PRO A 36 16.65 -2.20 -4.10
N PRO A 37 17.93 -2.30 -3.68
CA PRO A 37 19.02 -2.75 -4.54
C PRO A 37 18.84 -4.17 -5.07
N TYR A 38 18.02 -4.99 -4.40
CA TYR A 38 17.69 -6.35 -4.81
C TYR A 38 16.50 -6.47 -5.77
N ALA A 39 15.82 -5.38 -6.11
CA ALA A 39 14.64 -5.44 -6.99
C ALA A 39 14.99 -4.99 -8.41
N TYR A 40 14.93 -5.92 -9.36
CA TYR A 40 15.24 -5.67 -10.78
C TYR A 40 14.13 -4.92 -11.52
N GLY A 41 12.88 -5.20 -11.17
CA GLY A 41 11.73 -4.70 -11.91
C GLY A 41 10.47 -5.47 -11.56
N CYS A 42 9.52 -5.49 -12.51
CA CYS A 42 8.29 -6.26 -12.38
C CYS A 42 7.90 -6.93 -13.69
N THR A 43 7.17 -8.02 -13.57
CA THR A 43 6.51 -8.72 -14.66
C THR A 43 5.01 -8.43 -14.59
N VAL A 44 4.37 -8.35 -15.75
CA VAL A 44 2.90 -8.36 -15.86
C VAL A 44 2.48 -9.78 -16.23
N LEU A 45 1.69 -10.44 -15.38
CA LEU A 45 1.09 -11.73 -15.69
C LEU A 45 -0.08 -11.59 -16.68
N GLY A 46 -0.56 -12.72 -17.22
CA GLY A 46 -1.67 -12.74 -18.19
C GLY A 46 -3.00 -12.20 -17.64
N ASP A 47 -3.17 -12.15 -16.32
CA ASP A 47 -4.32 -11.54 -15.64
C ASP A 47 -4.14 -10.03 -15.36
N GLY A 48 -3.01 -9.46 -15.77
CA GLY A 48 -2.63 -8.06 -15.53
C GLY A 48 -1.99 -7.81 -14.16
N SER A 49 -1.78 -8.84 -13.33
CA SER A 49 -1.12 -8.68 -12.03
C SER A 49 0.35 -8.35 -12.19
N LEU A 50 0.85 -7.40 -11.39
CA LEU A 50 2.27 -7.07 -11.31
C LEU A 50 2.98 -7.95 -10.27
N ILE A 51 4.04 -8.63 -10.71
CA ILE A 51 4.90 -9.45 -9.83
C ILE A 51 6.31 -8.85 -9.82
N PRO A 52 6.85 -8.47 -8.65
CA PRO A 52 8.22 -7.99 -8.57
C PRO A 52 9.22 -9.12 -8.89
N VAL A 53 10.30 -8.77 -9.56
CA VAL A 53 11.43 -9.67 -9.82
C VAL A 53 12.57 -9.26 -8.90
N ILE A 54 13.02 -10.22 -8.10
CA ILE A 54 13.99 -10.02 -7.02
C ILE A 54 15.26 -10.80 -7.35
N ASP A 55 16.41 -10.16 -7.22
CA ASP A 55 17.71 -10.82 -7.14
C ASP A 55 17.83 -11.49 -5.76
N GLY A 56 17.89 -12.82 -5.74
CA GLY A 56 17.98 -13.57 -4.50
C GLY A 56 19.28 -13.36 -3.74
N GLN A 57 20.42 -13.13 -4.41
CA GLN A 57 21.70 -12.91 -3.75
C GLN A 57 21.76 -11.52 -3.14
N ALA A 58 21.42 -10.49 -3.92
CA ALA A 58 21.39 -9.12 -3.41
C ALA A 58 20.35 -8.96 -2.29
N PHE A 59 19.25 -9.71 -2.33
CA PHE A 59 18.26 -9.73 -1.26
C PHE A 59 18.82 -10.33 0.04
N LEU A 60 19.58 -11.43 -0.05
CA LEU A 60 20.23 -12.02 1.11
C LEU A 60 21.33 -11.10 1.67
N ASP A 61 22.12 -10.47 0.80
CA ASP A 61 23.14 -9.50 1.19
C ASP A 61 22.54 -8.33 1.96
N ASP A 62 21.44 -7.75 1.46
CA ASP A 62 20.73 -6.69 2.15
C ASP A 62 20.18 -7.16 3.50
N LEU A 63 19.59 -8.36 3.56
CA LEU A 63 19.00 -8.90 4.77
C LEU A 63 20.04 -9.18 5.87
N VAL A 64 21.21 -9.74 5.50
CA VAL A 64 22.28 -10.10 6.44
C VAL A 64 23.06 -8.88 6.91
N ASN A 65 23.30 -7.93 6.00
CA ASN A 65 24.10 -6.73 6.31
C ASN A 65 23.28 -5.59 6.87
N ARG A 66 21.96 -5.74 7.01
CA ARG A 66 21.10 -4.72 7.60
C ARG A 66 21.51 -4.49 9.05
N PRO A 67 21.91 -3.26 9.44
CA PRO A 67 22.24 -2.96 10.82
C PRO A 67 21.02 -3.24 11.72
N LEU A 68 21.22 -4.02 12.78
CA LEU A 68 20.21 -4.30 13.82
C LEU A 68 19.65 -3.03 14.51
N ALA A 69 20.23 -1.86 14.25
CA ALA A 69 19.82 -0.57 14.80
C ALA A 69 18.43 -0.10 14.30
N ASP A 70 17.92 -0.62 13.19
CA ASP A 70 16.60 -0.25 12.65
C ASP A 70 15.45 -1.15 13.12
N ILE A 71 15.72 -2.17 13.94
CA ILE A 71 14.67 -2.92 14.66
C ILE A 71 14.33 -2.17 15.97
N THR A 72 14.08 -0.87 15.87
CA THR A 72 13.19 -0.21 16.83
C THR A 72 11.79 -0.37 16.25
N PRO A 73 10.83 -1.02 16.94
CA PRO A 73 9.46 -1.19 16.45
C PRO A 73 8.66 0.12 16.21
N GLY A 74 9.31 1.29 16.21
CA GLY A 74 8.72 2.61 15.92
C GLY A 74 8.97 3.15 14.50
N SER A 75 9.92 2.61 13.72
CA SER A 75 10.30 3.21 12.42
C SER A 75 9.31 2.94 11.28
N ALA A 76 8.39 1.99 11.45
CA ALA A 76 7.27 1.78 10.53
C ALA A 76 6.22 2.90 10.61
N GLU A 77 6.10 3.57 11.77
CA GLU A 77 5.21 4.73 11.92
C GLU A 77 5.85 6.00 11.36
N GLU A 78 7.17 6.15 11.43
CA GLU A 78 7.89 7.33 10.90
C GLU A 78 7.93 7.36 9.37
N ALA A 79 8.05 6.21 8.71
CA ALA A 79 7.92 6.12 7.25
C ALA A 79 6.50 6.48 6.76
N LEU A 80 5.47 6.20 7.56
CA LEU A 80 4.08 6.57 7.28
C LEU A 80 3.78 8.04 7.65
N ALA A 81 4.45 8.58 8.65
CA ALA A 81 4.34 9.98 9.09
C ALA A 81 5.07 10.97 8.14
N ALA A 82 6.16 10.56 7.50
CA ALA A 82 6.86 11.37 6.50
C ALA A 82 6.01 11.66 5.25
N ILE A 83 5.08 10.76 4.90
CA ILE A 83 4.11 10.96 3.81
C ILE A 83 3.01 11.96 4.21
N SER A 84 2.72 12.10 5.51
CA SER A 84 1.65 12.98 6.01
C SER A 84 2.11 14.41 6.35
N THR A 85 3.42 14.66 6.48
CA THR A 85 3.94 15.96 6.98
C THR A 85 4.24 17.00 5.90
N GLN A 86 4.12 16.67 4.61
CA GLN A 86 4.24 17.67 3.53
C GLN A 86 2.90 18.37 3.19
N ALA A 87 1.79 17.99 3.82
CA ALA A 87 0.45 18.51 3.46
C ALA A 87 -0.14 19.55 4.44
N HIS A 88 0.54 19.94 5.52
CA HIS A 88 -0.02 20.87 6.50
C HIS A 88 1.02 21.83 7.10
N ARG A 89 1.34 22.91 6.36
CA ARG A 89 1.78 24.17 6.96
C ARG A 89 0.78 25.27 6.61
N GLY A 90 -0.16 25.49 7.52
CA GLY A 90 -1.02 26.66 7.52
C GLY A 90 -2.27 26.49 8.38
N GLY A 91 -2.24 27.04 9.60
CA GLY A 91 -3.45 27.33 10.39
C GLY A 91 -3.49 26.70 11.79
N ALA A 92 -3.57 27.55 12.81
CA ALA A 92 -3.60 27.27 14.25
C ALA A 92 -4.91 26.57 14.74
N PRO A 93 -5.00 26.13 16.02
CA PRO A 93 -5.88 25.04 16.44
C PRO A 93 -7.28 25.52 16.85
N VAL A 94 -8.30 24.70 16.57
CA VAL A 94 -9.61 24.78 17.23
C VAL A 94 -10.00 23.37 17.67
N GLN A 95 -10.10 23.19 18.99
CA GLN A 95 -10.64 22.00 19.63
C GLN A 95 -12.11 21.83 19.24
N ALA A 96 -12.45 20.66 18.70
CA ALA A 96 -13.84 20.20 18.64
C ALA A 96 -13.88 18.73 19.07
N THR A 97 -14.34 18.52 20.30
CA THR A 97 -14.65 17.23 20.89
C THR A 97 -15.79 16.60 20.11
N LEU A 98 -15.47 15.65 19.24
CA LEU A 98 -16.45 14.71 18.69
C LEU A 98 -15.90 13.33 19.02
N SER A 99 -16.62 12.58 19.87
CA SER A 99 -16.34 11.17 20.15
C SER A 99 -16.35 10.40 18.83
N GLN A 100 -15.17 10.25 18.23
CA GLN A 100 -14.99 9.51 17.00
C GLN A 100 -15.19 8.04 17.34
N ALA A 101 -16.34 7.46 16.93
CA ALA A 101 -16.53 6.02 17.00
C ALA A 101 -15.33 5.34 16.33
N THR A 102 -14.51 4.66 17.14
CA THR A 102 -13.29 4.01 16.67
C THR A 102 -13.64 3.07 15.53
N THR A 103 -12.99 3.27 14.38
CA THR A 103 -13.27 2.49 13.18
C THR A 103 -12.40 1.24 13.19
N VAL A 104 -13.00 0.05 13.01
CA VAL A 104 -12.33 -1.25 13.09
C VAL A 104 -12.47 -1.99 11.76
N LEU A 105 -11.36 -2.49 11.19
CA LEU A 105 -11.34 -3.33 9.99
C LEU A 105 -11.32 -4.81 10.38
N VAL A 106 -12.36 -5.57 10.00
CA VAL A 106 -12.43 -7.02 10.24
C VAL A 106 -11.90 -7.78 9.03
N VAL A 107 -10.83 -8.57 9.23
CA VAL A 107 -10.21 -9.44 8.23
C VAL A 107 -10.24 -10.88 8.75
N ASP A 108 -11.10 -11.70 8.16
CA ASP A 108 -11.30 -13.11 8.51
C ASP A 108 -11.62 -13.89 7.22
N ASP A 109 -11.13 -15.12 7.08
CA ASP A 109 -11.21 -15.96 5.88
C ASP A 109 -12.60 -16.61 5.68
N ALA A 110 -13.34 -16.83 6.77
CA ALA A 110 -14.68 -17.40 6.78
C ALA A 110 -15.77 -16.31 6.82
N VAL A 111 -16.75 -16.42 5.92
CA VAL A 111 -17.86 -15.43 5.81
C VAL A 111 -18.69 -15.38 7.08
N THR A 112 -18.96 -16.54 7.69
CA THR A 112 -19.76 -16.66 8.91
C THR A 112 -19.06 -16.05 10.12
N SER A 113 -17.75 -16.30 10.28
CA SER A 113 -16.94 -15.68 11.33
C SER A 113 -16.86 -14.16 11.15
N ARG A 114 -16.46 -13.70 9.96
CA ARG A 114 -16.41 -12.27 9.60
C ARG A 114 -17.70 -11.52 9.93
N ARG A 115 -18.86 -12.10 9.57
CA ARG A 115 -20.17 -11.47 9.80
C ARG A 115 -20.56 -11.44 11.27
N THR A 116 -20.23 -12.49 12.02
CA THR A 116 -20.50 -12.58 13.46
C THR A 116 -19.66 -11.56 14.23
N LEU A 117 -18.38 -11.41 13.87
CA LEU A 117 -17.48 -10.42 14.44
C LEU A 117 -17.91 -8.99 14.14
N ALA A 118 -18.28 -8.71 12.88
CA ALA A 118 -18.74 -7.39 12.48
C ALA A 118 -19.99 -6.95 13.26
N LEU A 119 -21.01 -7.82 13.36
CA LEU A 119 -22.24 -7.52 14.10
C LEU A 119 -21.98 -7.31 15.60
N SER A 120 -21.06 -8.07 16.19
CA SER A 120 -20.69 -7.91 17.61
C SER A 120 -20.03 -6.57 17.88
N LEU A 121 -19.11 -6.15 16.99
CA LEU A 121 -18.41 -4.87 17.10
C LEU A 121 -19.34 -3.68 16.82
N GLU A 122 -20.24 -3.79 15.84
CA GLU A 122 -21.24 -2.76 15.58
C GLU A 122 -22.17 -2.56 16.79
N ARG A 123 -22.62 -3.66 17.43
CA ARG A 123 -23.43 -3.60 18.66
C ARG A 123 -22.69 -2.97 19.84
N ALA A 124 -21.38 -3.12 19.90
CA ALA A 124 -20.52 -2.48 20.90
C ALA A 124 -20.23 -0.99 20.59
N GLY A 125 -20.79 -0.43 19.52
CA GLY A 125 -20.67 0.99 19.18
C GLY A 125 -19.49 1.34 18.27
N TYR A 126 -18.79 0.33 17.72
CA TYR A 126 -17.72 0.55 16.76
C TYR A 126 -18.25 0.77 15.35
N ARG A 127 -17.54 1.58 14.57
CA ARG A 127 -17.78 1.67 13.13
C ARG A 127 -16.99 0.59 12.42
N VAL A 128 -17.67 -0.41 11.85
CA VAL A 128 -16.99 -1.57 11.27
C VAL A 128 -16.81 -1.42 9.75
N LEU A 129 -15.59 -1.64 9.29
CA LEU A 129 -15.27 -1.90 7.89
C LEU A 129 -14.96 -3.38 7.74
N GLN A 130 -15.46 -4.01 6.69
CA GLN A 130 -15.11 -5.39 6.36
C GLN A 130 -14.29 -5.38 5.09
N ALA A 131 -13.19 -6.13 5.08
CA ALA A 131 -12.42 -6.31 3.84
C ALA A 131 -13.32 -6.97 2.78
N PRO A 132 -13.40 -6.45 1.56
CA PRO A 132 -14.09 -7.14 0.47
C PRO A 132 -13.48 -8.53 0.31
N ARG A 133 -14.31 -9.57 0.19
CA ARG A 133 -13.82 -10.87 -0.30
C ARG A 133 -13.31 -10.59 -1.71
N ARG A 134 -12.00 -10.64 -1.96
CA ARG A 134 -11.46 -10.54 -3.32
C ARG A 134 -12.00 -11.74 -4.10
N PRO A 135 -12.90 -11.57 -5.08
CA PRO A 135 -12.95 -12.52 -6.17
C PRO A 135 -11.67 -12.31 -6.99
N ARG A 136 -11.23 -13.30 -7.76
CA ARG A 136 -10.25 -13.06 -8.82
C ARG A 136 -10.68 -11.80 -9.61
N CYS A 137 -9.77 -10.84 -9.77
CA CYS A 137 -9.99 -9.60 -10.51
C CYS A 137 -10.26 -9.91 -12.00
N PRO A 138 -11.03 -9.10 -12.77
CA PRO A 138 -10.45 -7.88 -13.32
C PRO A 138 -11.42 -6.68 -13.49
N GLY A 139 -10.90 -5.45 -13.37
CA GLY A 139 -11.43 -4.26 -14.04
C GLY A 139 -12.47 -3.37 -13.32
N THR A 140 -11.99 -2.20 -12.87
CA THR A 140 -12.65 -0.85 -12.83
C THR A 140 -13.88 -0.70 -11.88
N VAL A 141 -14.15 0.38 -11.13
CA VAL A 141 -14.30 1.80 -11.51
C VAL A 141 -14.33 2.77 -10.28
N ALA A 142 -13.62 3.89 -10.48
CA ALA A 142 -13.81 5.31 -10.08
C ALA A 142 -14.10 5.80 -8.65
N ALA A 143 -13.38 6.87 -8.29
CA ALA A 143 -13.86 7.97 -7.46
C ALA A 143 -14.07 9.23 -8.33
N LYS A 144 -15.26 9.82 -8.18
CA LYS A 144 -15.84 10.94 -8.94
C LYS A 144 -15.34 12.31 -8.42
N PRO A 145 -15.03 13.32 -9.26
CA PRO A 145 -14.73 14.66 -8.78
C PRO A 145 -16.00 15.41 -8.36
N ARG A 146 -15.95 16.11 -7.22
CA ARG A 146 -17.01 17.03 -6.78
C ARG A 146 -16.89 18.35 -7.53
N ARG A 147 -17.87 18.67 -8.39
CA ARG A 147 -18.17 20.06 -8.78
C ARG A 147 -19.06 20.68 -7.71
N ALA A 148 -18.68 21.86 -7.21
CA ALA A 148 -19.58 22.78 -6.51
C ALA A 148 -19.86 23.99 -7.42
N ALA A 149 -21.11 24.43 -7.43
CA ALA A 149 -21.66 25.48 -8.28
C ALA A 149 -21.79 26.82 -7.53
N GLY A 150 -21.75 27.92 -8.29
CA GLY A 150 -22.16 29.29 -7.91
C GLY A 150 -20.98 30.19 -7.47
N GLY A 151 -20.80 31.44 -7.90
CA GLY A 151 -21.54 32.33 -8.79
C GLY A 151 -21.03 33.78 -8.58
N LEU A 152 -20.82 34.51 -9.69
CA LEU A 152 -20.94 35.97 -9.85
C LEU A 152 -19.91 36.94 -9.19
N ARG A 153 -19.04 37.59 -10.00
CA ARG A 153 -19.10 39.02 -10.44
C ARG A 153 -17.72 39.63 -10.80
N HIS A 154 -17.65 40.22 -12.00
CA HIS A 154 -16.92 41.43 -12.48
C HIS A 154 -15.39 41.53 -12.26
N ARG A 155 -14.55 42.07 -13.15
CA ARG A 155 -14.65 42.81 -14.42
C ARG A 155 -13.22 42.92 -15.00
N ASN A 156 -13.11 42.97 -16.33
CA ASN A 156 -12.13 43.73 -17.15
C ASN A 156 -10.61 43.45 -16.96
N ALA A 157 -9.75 43.42 -17.97
CA ALA A 157 -9.83 43.75 -19.39
C ALA A 157 -8.46 43.47 -20.03
N GLN A 158 -8.47 43.23 -21.36
CA GLN A 158 -7.45 43.65 -22.35
C GLN A 158 -6.06 42.96 -22.30
N TYR A 159 -5.36 42.62 -23.39
CA TYR A 159 -5.55 42.75 -24.84
C TYR A 159 -4.42 41.93 -25.55
N GLU A 160 -4.67 41.50 -26.79
CA GLU A 160 -3.74 41.20 -27.92
C GLU A 160 -2.55 40.23 -27.74
N ARG A 161 -2.49 39.11 -28.50
CA ARG A 161 -1.89 38.96 -29.86
C ARG A 161 -0.42 39.46 -29.86
N LEU A 162 0.60 38.65 -30.10
CA LEU A 162 0.86 37.63 -31.13
C LEU A 162 1.86 36.59 -30.60
#